data_AF-A0A1Q7CM32-F1
#
_entry.id   AF-A0A1Q7CM32-F1
#
_cell.length_a   1.000
_cell.length_b   1.000
_cell.length_c   1.000
_cell.angle_alpha   90.00
_cell.angle_beta   90.00
_cell.angle_gamma   90.00
#
_symmetry.space_group_name_H-M   'P 1'
#
loop_
_entity.id
_entity.type
_entity.pdbx_description
1 polymer ?
#
loop_
_entity_poly.entity_id
_entity_poly.type
_entity_poly.pdbx_seq_one_letter_code
_entity_poly.pdbx_strand_id
1 'polypeptide(L)'
;MKLVLSDPKRFPELFGCLWDEDPIVRMRAADAAEKITVTRPELLKPHKLELLGLLDEAEQIELRWHLALMAPRLALTVRRTLEQGLRTGTAAMKVRTRKLLKEMQN
;
A
#
# COMPACT_ATOMS: atom_id res chain seq x y z
N MET A 1 2.35 -18.57 2.56
CA MET A 1 3.24 -18.03 1.49
C MET A 1 3.44 -19.02 0.35
N LYS A 2 3.94 -20.25 0.62
CA LYS A 2 4.20 -21.27 -0.41
C LYS A 2 3.00 -21.52 -1.35
N LEU A 3 1.79 -21.60 -0.81
CA LEU A 3 0.56 -21.79 -1.59
C LEU A 3 0.32 -20.70 -2.65
N VAL A 4 0.46 -19.41 -2.29
CA VAL A 4 0.25 -18.30 -3.24
C VAL A 4 1.41 -18.19 -4.23
N LEU A 5 2.63 -18.52 -3.82
CA LEU A 5 3.76 -18.56 -4.74
C LEU A 5 3.61 -19.67 -5.79
N SER A 6 3.01 -20.81 -5.41
CA SER A 6 2.66 -21.90 -6.31
C SER A 6 1.41 -21.62 -7.16
N ASP A 7 0.45 -20.86 -6.64
CA ASP A 7 -0.78 -20.46 -7.33
C ASP A 7 -1.10 -18.97 -7.09
N PRO A 8 -0.56 -18.07 -7.92
CA PRO A 8 -0.72 -16.62 -7.74
C PRO A 8 -2.17 -16.13 -7.81
N LYS A 9 -3.10 -16.92 -8.35
CA LYS A 9 -4.53 -16.57 -8.43
C LYS A 9 -5.18 -16.48 -7.04
N ARG A 10 -4.53 -17.00 -6.02
CA ARG A 10 -4.95 -16.91 -4.60
C ARG A 10 -4.50 -15.62 -3.93
N PHE A 11 -3.67 -14.81 -4.58
CA PHE A 11 -3.22 -13.55 -4.00
C PHE A 11 -4.38 -12.62 -3.63
N PRO A 12 -5.45 -12.45 -4.44
CA PRO A 12 -6.60 -11.63 -4.07
C PRO A 12 -7.31 -12.12 -2.80
N GLU A 13 -7.41 -13.43 -2.56
CA GLU A 13 -8.00 -13.99 -1.34
C GLU A 13 -7.17 -13.59 -0.11
N LEU A 14 -5.84 -13.79 -0.18
CA LEU A 14 -4.93 -13.35 0.88
C LEU A 14 -4.99 -11.84 1.10
N PHE A 15 -5.05 -11.07 0.02
CA PHE A 15 -5.08 -9.61 0.07
C PHE A 15 -6.40 -9.09 0.67
N GLY A 16 -7.52 -9.79 0.44
CA GLY A 16 -8.81 -9.48 1.06
C GLY A 16 -8.78 -9.56 2.58
N CYS A 17 -7.97 -10.46 3.16
CA CYS A 17 -7.80 -10.60 4.60
C CYS A 17 -7.15 -9.37 5.28
N LEU A 18 -6.66 -8.37 4.52
CA LEU A 18 -6.21 -7.10 5.08
C LEU A 18 -7.34 -6.27 5.71
N TRP A 19 -8.60 -6.59 5.40
CA TRP A 19 -9.81 -5.97 5.97
C TRP A 19 -10.55 -6.89 6.96
N ASP A 20 -9.93 -7.99 7.39
CA ASP A 20 -10.55 -8.87 8.38
C ASP A 20 -10.85 -8.13 9.68
N GLU A 21 -11.93 -8.49 10.38
CA GLU A 21 -12.28 -7.87 11.67
C GLU A 21 -11.24 -8.19 12.75
N ASP A 22 -10.62 -9.38 12.68
CA ASP A 22 -9.58 -9.79 13.62
C ASP A 22 -8.24 -9.08 13.30
N PRO A 23 -7.71 -8.24 14.22
CA PRO A 23 -6.42 -7.57 14.04
C PRO A 23 -5.23 -8.51 13.82
N ILE A 24 -5.30 -9.74 14.35
CA ILE A 24 -4.27 -10.74 14.15
C ILE A 24 -4.31 -11.27 12.72
N VAL A 25 -5.50 -11.51 12.16
CA VAL A 25 -5.65 -11.95 10.77
C VAL A 25 -5.13 -10.89 9.82
N ARG A 26 -5.50 -9.61 10.01
CA ARG A 26 -4.99 -8.50 9.19
C ARG A 26 -3.47 -8.42 9.20
N MET A 27 -2.86 -8.48 10.38
CA MET A 27 -1.40 -8.43 10.52
C MET A 27 -0.73 -9.62 9.81
N ARG A 28 -1.24 -10.84 9.99
CA ARG A 28 -0.68 -12.05 9.34
C ARG A 28 -0.85 -12.03 7.83
N ALA A 29 -1.99 -11.53 7.35
CA ALA A 29 -2.24 -11.32 5.93
C ALA A 29 -1.27 -10.28 5.35
N ALA A 30 -1.04 -9.17 6.05
CA ALA A 30 -0.12 -8.12 5.65
C ALA A 30 1.33 -8.60 5.59
N ASP A 31 1.81 -9.33 6.60
CA ASP A 31 3.13 -9.96 6.62
C ASP A 31 3.30 -10.95 5.45
N ALA A 32 2.28 -11.77 5.20
CA ALA A 32 2.32 -12.71 4.09
C ALA A 32 2.30 -12.01 2.72
N ALA A 33 1.42 -11.02 2.52
CA ALA A 33 1.35 -10.25 1.28
C ALA A 33 2.67 -9.49 1.05
N GLU A 34 3.28 -8.95 2.11
CA GLU A 34 4.57 -8.29 2.03
C GLU A 34 5.64 -9.23 1.51
N LYS A 35 5.89 -10.40 2.15
CA LYS A 35 7.01 -11.24 1.68
C LYS A 35 6.72 -11.95 0.37
N ILE A 36 5.44 -12.18 0.00
CA ILE A 36 5.11 -12.68 -1.36
C ILE A 36 5.49 -11.63 -2.41
N THR A 37 5.18 -10.36 -2.14
CA THR A 37 5.38 -9.27 -3.11
C THR A 37 6.83 -8.80 -3.18
N VAL A 38 7.68 -9.21 -2.23
CA VAL A 38 9.15 -9.17 -2.42
C VAL A 38 9.57 -10.01 -3.63
N THR A 39 8.99 -11.19 -3.81
CA THR A 39 9.32 -12.09 -4.93
C THR A 39 8.48 -11.79 -6.18
N ARG A 40 7.21 -11.41 -6.00
CA ARG A 40 6.24 -11.19 -7.08
C ARG A 40 5.54 -9.83 -6.95
N PRO A 41 6.26 -8.71 -7.18
CA PRO A 41 5.71 -7.37 -7.00
C PRO A 41 4.55 -7.05 -7.95
N GLU A 42 4.46 -7.73 -9.10
CA GLU A 42 3.39 -7.56 -10.08
C GLU A 42 1.99 -7.89 -9.52
N LEU A 43 1.93 -8.73 -8.47
CA LEU A 43 0.67 -9.10 -7.81
C LEU A 43 0.01 -7.92 -7.07
N LEU A 44 0.75 -6.87 -6.74
CA LEU A 44 0.18 -5.65 -6.16
C LEU A 44 -0.49 -4.73 -7.18
N LYS A 45 -0.19 -4.88 -8.47
CA LYS A 45 -0.66 -3.95 -9.51
C LYS A 45 -2.19 -3.84 -9.58
N PRO A 46 -2.96 -4.93 -9.52
CA PRO A 46 -4.43 -4.86 -9.52
C PRO A 46 -4.98 -4.15 -8.26
N HIS A 47 -4.31 -4.29 -7.13
CA HIS A 47 -4.75 -3.82 -5.81
C HIS A 47 -4.19 -2.45 -5.41
N LYS A 48 -3.70 -1.69 -6.40
CA LYS A 48 -2.96 -0.44 -6.18
C LYS A 48 -3.79 0.62 -5.47
N LEU A 49 -5.09 0.70 -5.75
CA LEU A 49 -5.96 1.71 -5.13
C LEU A 49 -6.30 1.31 -3.69
N GLU A 50 -6.64 0.05 -3.50
CA GLU A 50 -7.00 -0.54 -2.22
C GLU A 50 -5.83 -0.48 -1.22
N LEU A 51 -4.60 -0.80 -1.66
CA LEU A 51 -3.40 -0.69 -0.81
C LEU A 51 -3.17 0.75 -0.32
N LEU A 52 -3.32 1.74 -1.21
CA LEU A 52 -3.08 3.14 -0.85
C LEU A 52 -4.21 3.72 0.00
N GLY A 53 -5.46 3.29 -0.22
CA GLY A 53 -6.58 3.63 0.65
C GLY A 53 -6.36 3.08 2.05
N LEU A 54 -6.03 1.79 2.16
CA LEU A 54 -5.78 1.16 3.45
C LEU A 54 -4.57 1.75 4.18
N LEU A 55 -3.53 2.18 3.45
CA LEU A 55 -2.37 2.87 4.05
C LEU A 55 -2.76 4.20 4.72
N ASP A 56 -3.79 4.90 4.21
CA ASP A 56 -4.33 6.14 4.75
C ASP A 56 -5.21 5.88 5.99
N GLU A 57 -5.96 4.77 5.96
CA GLU A 57 -6.97 4.41 6.98
C GLU A 57 -6.40 3.57 8.14
N ALA A 58 -5.30 2.85 7.95
CA ALA A 58 -4.81 1.88 8.93
C ALA A 58 -4.40 2.55 10.26
N GLU A 59 -5.09 2.19 11.34
CA GLU A 59 -4.78 2.66 12.69
C GLU A 59 -3.77 1.77 13.45
N GLN A 60 -3.73 0.49 13.11
CA GLN A 60 -2.82 -0.49 13.70
C GLN A 60 -1.40 -0.30 13.16
N ILE A 61 -0.41 -0.19 14.07
CA ILE A 61 0.96 0.16 13.71
C ILE A 61 1.64 -0.91 12.85
N GLU A 62 1.41 -2.19 13.14
CA GLU A 62 1.97 -3.31 12.40
C GLU A 62 1.40 -3.39 10.98
N LEU A 63 0.09 -3.15 10.84
CA LEU A 63 -0.55 -3.09 9.52
C LEU A 63 0.03 -1.94 8.69
N ARG A 64 0.11 -0.73 9.26
CA ARG A 64 0.74 0.43 8.59
C ARG A 64 2.17 0.13 8.14
N TRP A 65 2.96 -0.52 8.99
CA TRP A 65 4.34 -0.88 8.68
C TRP A 65 4.43 -1.77 7.44
N HIS A 66 3.69 -2.88 7.40
CA HIS A 66 3.70 -3.79 6.25
C HIS A 66 3.20 -3.12 4.96
N LEU A 67 2.14 -2.30 5.05
CA LEU A 67 1.62 -1.54 3.91
C LEU A 67 2.66 -0.55 3.37
N ALA A 68 3.39 0.14 4.26
CA ALA A 68 4.46 1.06 3.88
C ALA A 68 5.63 0.35 3.19
N LEU A 69 5.91 -0.91 3.52
CA LEU A 69 6.93 -1.73 2.83
C LEU A 69 6.46 -2.23 1.45
N MET A 70 5.15 -2.39 1.26
CA MET A 70 4.57 -2.77 -0.04
C MET A 70 4.43 -1.58 -0.99
N ALA A 71 4.15 -0.37 -0.48
CA ALA A 71 3.86 0.80 -1.30
C ALA A 71 4.95 1.17 -2.34
N PRO A 72 6.27 1.09 -2.05
CA PRO A 72 7.32 1.38 -3.03
C PRO A 72 7.35 0.43 -4.23
N ARG A 73 6.72 -0.74 -4.11
CA ARG A 73 6.64 -1.75 -5.20
C ARG A 73 5.58 -1.38 -6.24
N LEU A 74 4.73 -0.41 -5.94
CA LEU A 74 3.78 0.15 -6.88
C LEU A 74 4.49 1.15 -7.81
N ALA A 75 4.26 1.02 -9.12
CA ALA A 75 4.62 2.08 -10.06
C ALA A 75 3.72 3.30 -9.83
N LEU A 76 4.13 4.19 -8.93
CA LEU A 76 3.45 5.45 -8.62
C LEU A 76 3.95 6.55 -9.56
N THR A 77 3.03 7.35 -10.08
CA THR A 77 3.38 8.58 -10.81
C THR A 77 3.77 9.65 -9.80
N VAL A 78 4.61 10.61 -10.22
CA VAL A 78 5.00 11.77 -9.39
C VAL A 78 3.78 12.43 -8.77
N ARG A 79 2.74 12.68 -9.57
CA ARG A 79 1.46 13.24 -9.10
C ARG A 79 0.83 12.42 -7.97
N ARG A 80 0.78 11.09 -8.11
CA ARG A 80 0.15 10.22 -7.12
C ARG A 80 0.96 10.14 -5.82
N THR A 81 2.30 10.14 -5.92
CA THR A 81 3.19 10.25 -4.76
C THR A 81 2.98 11.58 -4.02
N LEU A 82 2.84 12.68 -4.77
CA LEU A 82 2.52 13.99 -4.21
C LEU A 82 1.13 14.00 -3.54
N GLU A 83 0.08 13.51 -4.19
CA GLU A 83 -1.26 13.41 -3.61
C GLU A 83 -1.27 12.62 -2.28
N GLN A 84 -0.52 11.53 -2.20
CA GLN A 84 -0.34 10.78 -0.95
C GLN A 84 0.42 11.59 0.11
N GLY A 85 1.50 12.28 -0.27
CA GLY A 85 2.25 13.16 0.63
C GLY A 85 1.43 14.33 1.20
N LEU A 86 0.35 14.76 0.54
CA LEU A 86 -0.59 15.74 1.11
C LEU A 86 -1.37 15.19 2.31
N ARG A 87 -1.63 13.87 2.32
CA ARG A 87 -2.42 13.23 3.37
C ARG A 87 -1.56 12.87 4.56
N THR A 88 -0.43 12.20 4.30
CA THR A 88 0.42 11.59 5.33
C THR A 88 1.66 12.42 5.71
N GLY A 89 2.04 13.42 4.90
CA GLY A 89 3.25 14.20 5.12
C GLY A 89 3.16 15.21 6.28
N THR A 90 4.30 15.72 6.74
CA THR A 90 4.35 16.81 7.72
C THR A 90 3.77 18.11 7.16
N ALA A 91 3.43 19.09 8.01
CA ALA A 91 2.89 20.38 7.55
C ALA A 91 3.75 21.05 6.46
N ALA A 92 5.08 21.03 6.62
CA ALA A 92 6.01 21.57 5.62
C ALA A 92 5.98 20.77 4.30
N MET A 93 5.93 19.43 4.37
CA MET A 93 5.79 18.58 3.18
C MET A 93 4.47 18.88 2.46
N LYS A 94 3.34 18.96 3.19
CA LYS A 94 2.04 19.27 2.59
C LYS A 94 2.04 20.61 1.85
N VAL A 95 2.70 21.63 2.40
CA VAL A 95 2.83 22.94 1.74
C VAL A 95 3.64 22.83 0.44
N ARG A 96 4.81 22.19 0.47
CA ARG A 96 5.68 22.02 -0.71
C ARG A 96 5.00 21.19 -1.80
N THR A 97 4.35 20.11 -1.41
CA THR A 97 3.59 19.23 -2.29
C THR A 97 2.43 19.95 -2.97
N ARG A 98 1.69 20.80 -2.25
CA ARG A 98 0.62 21.64 -2.82
C ARG A 98 1.15 22.57 -3.92
N LYS A 99 2.33 23.16 -3.71
CA LYS A 99 2.98 24.02 -4.71
C LYS A 99 3.35 23.24 -5.98
N LEU A 100 4.03 22.10 -5.83
CA LEU A 100 4.44 21.25 -6.96
C LEU A 100 3.24 20.74 -7.78
N LEU A 101 2.14 20.35 -7.12
CA LEU A 101 0.93 19.91 -7.84
C LEU A 101 0.29 21.03 -8.67
N LYS A 102 0.34 22.29 -8.21
CA LYS A 102 -0.11 23.44 -9.00
C LYS A 102 0.79 23.70 -10.20
N GLU A 103 2.11 23.58 -10.03
CA GLU A 103 3.08 23.77 -11.11
C GLU A 103 2.93 22.71 -12.22
N MET A 104 2.53 21.49 -11.88
CA MET A 104 2.27 20.41 -12.86
C MET A 104 0.96 20.58 -13.65
N GLN A 105 0.10 21.54 -13.29
CA GLN A 105 -1.17 21.83 -13.97
C GLN A 105 -1.05 22.98 -14.99
N ASN A 106 0.10 23.67 -15.02
CA ASN A 106 0.45 24.72 -15.97
C ASN A 106 1.34 24.16 -17.09
#